data_AF-A0A0J9XRM8-F1
#
_entry.id   AF-A0A0J9XRM8-F1
#
_cell.length_a   1.000
_cell.length_b   1.000
_cell.length_c   1.000
_cell.angle_alpha   90.00
_cell.angle_beta   90.00
_cell.angle_gamma   90.00
#
_symmetry.space_group_name_H-M   'P 1'
#
loop_
_entity.id
_entity.type
_entity.pdbx_description
1 polymer ?
#
loop_
_entity_poly.entity_id
_entity_poly.type
_entity_poly.pdbx_seq_one_letter_code
_entity_poly.pdbx_strand_id
1 'polypeptide(L)'
;MKHKAPAKIPLVGSGNWDTTIAGKHNNDFDPEVRMLIHEEIVNGKKLTEIINTQHENVKYLPGKKLSSNMIAIADLLTACTDGDILIFVIPQQFKENVYIS
;
A
#
# COMPACT_ATOMS: atom_id res chain seq x y z
N MET A 1 15.36 -21.00 -20.11
CA MET A 1 14.28 -20.01 -19.91
C MET A 1 14.71 -19.14 -18.74
N LYS A 2 14.86 -17.82 -18.91
CA LYS A 2 15.29 -16.95 -17.81
C LYS A 2 14.10 -16.78 -16.87
N HIS A 3 14.20 -17.26 -15.62
CA HIS A 3 13.24 -16.90 -14.59
C HIS A 3 13.27 -15.37 -14.45
N LYS A 4 12.17 -14.71 -14.80
CA LYS A 4 11.98 -13.29 -14.55
C LYS A 4 11.81 -13.12 -13.04
N ALA A 5 12.55 -12.22 -12.42
CA ALA A 5 12.33 -11.92 -11.01
C ALA A 5 10.86 -11.50 -10.79
N PRO A 6 10.24 -11.86 -9.66
CA PRO A 6 8.87 -11.46 -9.36
C PRO A 6 8.74 -9.94 -9.41
N ALA A 7 7.67 -9.44 -10.01
CA ALA A 7 7.47 -7.99 -10.14
C ALA A 7 7.06 -7.37 -8.79
N LYS A 8 7.75 -6.30 -8.39
CA LYS A 8 7.43 -5.51 -7.19
C LYS A 8 6.38 -4.46 -7.53
N ILE A 9 5.23 -4.48 -6.85
CA ILE A 9 4.14 -3.53 -7.10
C ILE A 9 3.92 -2.66 -5.87
N PRO A 10 4.56 -1.48 -5.79
CA PRO A 10 4.15 -0.47 -4.83
C PRO A 10 2.73 0.05 -5.13
N LEU A 11 1.86 -0.07 -4.14
CA LEU A 11 0.54 0.56 -4.13
C LEU A 11 0.66 1.93 -3.45
N VAL A 12 0.16 2.97 -4.09
CA VAL A 12 0.09 4.33 -3.57
C VAL A 12 -1.37 4.73 -3.44
N GLY A 13 -1.95 4.48 -2.28
CA GLY A 13 -3.38 4.69 -2.11
C GLY A 13 -3.94 3.89 -0.96
N SER A 14 -5.14 4.23 -0.51
CA SER A 14 -5.83 3.57 0.61
C SER A 14 -7.24 3.08 0.26
N GLY A 15 -7.53 2.90 -1.03
CA GLY A 15 -8.86 2.56 -1.52
C GLY A 15 -9.19 1.07 -1.45
N ASN A 16 -10.49 0.74 -1.44
CA ASN A 16 -11.01 -0.65 -1.48
C ASN A 16 -10.43 -1.52 -2.62
N TRP A 17 -9.93 -0.90 -3.68
CA TRP A 17 -9.38 -1.58 -4.86
C TRP A 17 -7.98 -2.16 -4.60
N ASP A 18 -7.15 -1.48 -3.80
CA ASP A 18 -5.77 -1.88 -3.47
C ASP A 18 -5.72 -3.20 -2.71
N THR A 19 -6.63 -3.38 -1.76
CA THR A 19 -6.75 -4.60 -0.96
C THR A 19 -7.16 -5.81 -1.80
N THR A 20 -7.92 -5.58 -2.88
CA THR A 20 -8.43 -6.66 -3.74
C THR A 20 -7.35 -7.19 -4.69
N ILE A 21 -6.47 -6.31 -5.18
CA ILE A 21 -5.34 -6.71 -6.06
C ILE A 21 -4.21 -7.32 -5.23
N ALA A 22 -3.90 -6.77 -4.05
CA ALA A 22 -2.89 -7.34 -3.15
C ALA A 22 -3.21 -8.78 -2.70
N GLY A 23 -4.50 -9.15 -2.66
CA GLY A 23 -4.95 -10.50 -2.29
C GLY A 23 -4.86 -11.55 -3.40
N LYS A 24 -4.60 -11.18 -4.67
CA LYS A 24 -4.46 -12.14 -5.78
C LYS A 24 -2.99 -12.51 -5.97
N HIS A 25 -2.54 -13.45 -5.16
CA HIS A 25 -1.21 -14.03 -5.25
C HIS A 25 -1.10 -14.98 -6.45
N ASN A 26 -0.18 -14.67 -7.37
CA ASN A 26 0.35 -15.59 -8.39
C ASN A 26 1.90 -15.54 -8.27
N ASN A 27 2.59 -16.63 -8.65
CA ASN A 27 4.07 -16.76 -8.59
C ASN A 27 4.85 -15.69 -9.38
N ASP A 28 4.16 -14.82 -10.12
CA ASP A 28 4.74 -13.75 -10.94
C ASP A 28 4.99 -12.44 -10.15
N PHE A 29 4.46 -12.31 -8.93
CA PHE A 29 4.55 -11.09 -8.12
C PHE A 29 5.37 -11.28 -6.84
N ASP A 30 6.04 -10.22 -6.40
CA ASP A 30 6.72 -10.20 -5.12
C ASP A 30 5.71 -10.52 -4.01
N PRO A 31 6.01 -11.43 -3.07
CA PRO A 31 5.11 -11.72 -1.96
C PRO A 31 4.84 -10.46 -1.12
N GLU A 32 5.77 -9.51 -1.03
CA GLU A 32 5.59 -8.26 -0.30
C GLU A 32 4.90 -7.18 -1.15
N VAL A 33 3.78 -6.66 -0.63
CA VAL A 33 3.06 -5.54 -1.26
C VAL A 33 3.24 -4.30 -0.40
N ARG A 34 4.00 -3.32 -0.91
CA ARG A 34 4.22 -2.04 -0.23
C ARG A 34 3.07 -1.09 -0.51
N MET A 35 2.58 -0.42 0.52
CA MET A 35 1.48 0.52 0.46
C MET A 35 1.91 1.88 1.02
N LEU A 36 1.97 2.91 0.18
CA LEU A 36 2.22 4.28 0.64
C LEU A 36 1.00 4.79 1.39
N ILE A 37 1.19 5.09 2.67
CA ILE A 37 0.18 5.63 3.57
C ILE A 37 0.62 7.02 3.98
N HIS A 38 -0.26 8.01 3.79
CA HIS A 38 -0.06 9.31 4.39
C HIS A 38 -0.04 9.16 5.92
N GLU A 39 1.08 9.51 6.56
CA GLU A 39 1.26 9.26 7.98
C GLU A 39 0.38 10.20 8.80
N GLU A 40 -0.40 9.60 9.70
CA GLU A 40 -1.33 10.32 10.56
C GLU A 40 -1.37 9.68 11.94
N ILE A 41 -1.73 10.48 12.95
CA ILE A 41 -1.90 9.97 14.31
C ILE A 41 -3.37 9.59 14.52
N VAL A 42 -3.62 8.31 14.78
CA VAL A 42 -4.94 7.76 15.11
C VAL A 42 -4.84 7.09 16.47
N ASN A 43 -5.69 7.46 17.41
CA ASN A 43 -5.69 6.92 18.78
C ASN A 43 -4.29 6.97 19.46
N GLY A 44 -3.52 8.04 19.19
CA GLY A 44 -2.18 8.23 19.75
C GLY A 44 -1.07 7.40 19.10
N LYS A 45 -1.34 6.66 18.01
CA LYS A 45 -0.36 5.86 17.27
C LYS A 45 -0.29 6.28 15.81
N LYS A 46 0.84 5.97 15.17
CA LYS A 46 1.00 6.13 13.73
C LYS A 46 0.05 5.20 12.98
N LEU A 47 -0.60 5.71 11.93
CA LEU A 47 -1.51 4.93 11.11
C LEU A 47 -0.78 3.77 10.43
N THR A 48 0.47 3.97 9.99
CA THR A 48 1.31 2.89 9.46
C THR A 48 1.54 1.78 10.49
N GLU A 49 1.81 2.13 11.75
CA GLU A 49 1.98 1.16 12.84
C GLU A 49 0.69 0.37 13.08
N ILE A 50 -0.46 1.05 13.12
CA ILE A 50 -1.77 0.40 13.26
C ILE A 50 -2.02 -0.57 12.10
N ILE A 51 -1.78 -0.15 10.87
CA ILE A 51 -1.99 -0.98 9.69
C ILE A 51 -1.06 -2.20 9.71
N ASN A 52 0.24 -2.01 9.99
CA ASN A 52 1.21 -3.11 10.02
C ASN A 52 0.98 -4.10 11.18
N THR A 53 0.39 -3.65 12.29
CA THR A 53 0.15 -4.51 13.46
C THR A 53 -1.22 -5.20 13.42
N GLN A 54 -2.25 -4.49 12.95
CA GLN A 54 -3.63 -4.97 12.98
C GLN A 54 -4.11 -5.46 11.62
N HIS A 55 -3.30 -5.28 10.57
CA HIS A 55 -3.67 -5.49 9.17
C HIS A 55 -5.02 -4.84 8.85
N GLU A 56 -5.20 -3.59 9.26
CA GLU A 56 -6.45 -2.86 9.10
C GLU A 56 -6.22 -1.36 9.01
N ASN A 57 -6.80 -0.73 8.00
CA ASN A 57 -6.84 0.73 7.91
C ASN A 57 -8.06 1.24 8.68
N VAL A 58 -7.94 1.33 10.00
CA VAL A 58 -9.05 1.69 10.91
C VAL A 58 -9.68 3.06 10.62
N LYS A 59 -8.97 3.95 9.91
CA LYS A 59 -9.46 5.28 9.56
C LYS A 59 -10.26 5.29 8.25
N TYR A 60 -9.70 4.71 7.19
CA TYR A 60 -10.27 4.81 5.85
C TYR A 60 -11.06 3.57 5.43
N LEU A 61 -10.84 2.44 6.10
CA LEU A 61 -11.49 1.17 5.82
C LEU A 61 -11.77 0.36 7.10
N PRO A 62 -12.58 0.88 8.04
CA PRO A 62 -12.88 0.20 9.29
C PRO A 62 -13.60 -1.13 9.07
N GLY A 63 -13.23 -2.15 9.85
CA GLY A 63 -13.87 -3.47 9.86
C GLY A 63 -13.44 -4.40 8.73
N LYS A 64 -12.51 -4.00 7.85
CA LYS A 64 -11.95 -4.89 6.82
C LYS A 64 -10.48 -5.17 7.05
N LYS A 65 -10.13 -6.46 7.08
CA LYS A 65 -8.74 -6.90 7.16
C LYS A 65 -8.05 -6.80 5.81
N LEU A 66 -6.87 -6.21 5.84
CA LEU A 66 -5.88 -6.22 4.79
C LEU A 66 -5.13 -7.54 4.81
N SER A 67 -4.51 -7.89 3.68
CA SER A 67 -3.70 -9.10 3.60
C SER A 67 -2.43 -8.99 4.46
N SER A 68 -1.97 -10.10 5.03
CA SER A 68 -0.81 -10.13 5.93
C SER A 68 0.51 -9.79 5.24
N ASN A 69 0.55 -9.89 3.92
CA ASN A 69 1.71 -9.59 3.09
C ASN A 69 1.80 -8.11 2.67
N MET A 70 0.89 -7.27 3.17
CA MET A 70 0.88 -5.84 2.91
C MET A 70 1.69 -5.08 3.98
N ILE A 71 2.60 -4.21 3.53
CA ILE A 71 3.43 -3.37 4.39
C ILE A 71 3.08 -1.89 4.14
N ALA A 72 2.55 -1.23 5.17
CA ALA A 72 2.32 0.21 5.17
C ALA A 72 3.62 0.98 5.40
N ILE A 73 3.90 1.92 4.50
CA ILE A 73 5.12 2.75 4.49
C ILE A 73 4.69 4.21 4.36
N ALA A 74 5.28 5.09 5.16
CA ALA A 74 4.98 6.53 5.13
C ALA A 74 5.85 7.33 4.16
N ASP A 75 7.00 6.79 3.79
CA ASP A 75 7.97 7.44 2.93
C ASP A 75 7.82 7.00 1.48
N LEU A 76 7.61 7.97 0.58
CA LEU A 76 7.39 7.74 -0.85
C LEU A 76 8.59 7.04 -1.49
N LEU A 77 9.82 7.47 -1.19
CA LEU A 77 11.02 6.90 -1.80
C LEU A 77 11.18 5.44 -1.38
N THR A 78 10.98 5.14 -0.10
CA THR A 78 11.05 3.78 0.46
C THR A 78 9.95 2.89 -0.13
N ALA A 79 8.73 3.41 -0.25
CA ALA A 79 7.62 2.67 -0.85
C ALA A 79 7.90 2.32 -2.32
N CYS A 80 8.49 3.25 -3.08
CA CYS A 80 8.77 3.09 -4.50
C CYS A 80 10.11 2.42 -4.83
N THR A 81 10.99 2.20 -3.85
CA THR A 81 12.33 1.64 -4.09
C THR A 81 12.21 0.23 -4.70
N ASP A 82 12.86 0.04 -5.84
CA ASP A 82 12.84 -1.17 -6.67
C ASP A 82 11.44 -1.56 -7.20
N GLY A 83 10.47 -0.66 -7.20
CA GLY A 83 9.14 -0.93 -7.72
C GLY A 83 9.10 -1.00 -9.25
N ASP A 84 8.48 -2.04 -9.79
CA ASP A 84 8.25 -2.20 -11.23
C ASP A 84 6.94 -1.51 -11.69
N ILE A 85 5.92 -1.44 -10.81
CA ILE A 85 4.60 -0.89 -11.13
C ILE A 85 4.06 -0.06 -9.96
N LEU A 86 3.77 1.21 -10.20
CA LEU A 86 3.19 2.12 -9.20
C LEU A 86 1.69 2.30 -9.43
N ILE A 87 0.86 1.93 -8.46
CA ILE A 87 -0.61 2.06 -8.57
C ILE A 87 -1.11 3.21 -7.70
N PHE A 88 -1.61 4.29 -8.30
CA PHE A 88 -2.19 5.41 -7.55
C PHE A 88 -3.71 5.23 -7.31
N VAL A 89 -4.13 5.06 -6.05
CA VAL A 89 -5.54 5.00 -5.63
C VAL A 89 -5.80 6.04 -4.55
N ILE A 90 -5.93 7.28 -5.01
CA ILE A 90 -6.19 8.44 -4.18
C ILE A 90 -7.68 8.75 -4.25
N PRO A 91 -8.38 8.93 -3.11
CA PRO A 91 -9.77 9.41 -3.12
C PRO A 91 -9.88 10.68 -3.95
N GLN A 92 -10.94 10.82 -4.75
CA GLN A 92 -11.07 11.91 -5.73
C GLN A 92 -10.88 13.32 -5.12
N GLN A 93 -11.19 13.49 -3.83
CA GLN A 93 -10.99 14.74 -3.09
C GLN A 93 -9.52 15.16 -2.83
N PHE A 94 -8.52 14.30 -3.11
CA PHE A 94 -7.10 14.59 -2.82
C PHE A 94 -6.21 14.67 -4.06
N LYS A 95 -6.79 14.78 -5.26
CA LYS A 95 -6.04 14.78 -6.53
C LYS A 95 -5.04 15.94 -6.66
N GLU A 96 -5.27 17.07 -6.00
CA GLU A 96 -4.43 18.28 -6.14
C GLU A 96 -3.11 18.22 -5.34
N ASN A 97 -3.01 17.36 -4.32
CA ASN A 97 -1.83 17.33 -3.41
C ASN A 97 -0.79 16.24 -3.75
N VAL A 98 -1.01 15.45 -4.83
CA VAL A 98 -0.18 14.27 -5.13
C VAL A 98 0.64 14.44 -6.42
N TYR A 99 0.47 15.53 -7.15
CA TYR A 99 1.36 15.85 -8.27
C TYR A 99 2.67 16.43 -7.73
N ILE A 100 3.74 15.65 -7.91
CA ILE A 100 5.14 16.02 -7.74
C ILE A 100 5.38 17.31 -8.55
N SER A 101 5.90 18.36 -7.90
CA SER A 101 6.45 19.53 -8.61
C SER A 101 7.76 19.17 -9.28
#